data_AF-X0TRI6-F1
#
_entry.id   AF-X0TRI6-F1
#
_cell.length_a   1.000
_cell.length_b   1.000
_cell.length_c   1.000
_cell.angle_alpha   90.00
_cell.angle_beta   90.00
_cell.angle_gamma   90.00
#
_symmetry.space_group_name_H-M   'P 1'
#
loop_
_entity.id
_entity.type
_entity.pdbx_description
1 polymer ?
#
loop_
_entity_poly.entity_id
_entity_poly.type
_entity_poly.pdbx_seq_one_letter_code
_entity_poly.pdbx_strand_id
1 'polypeptide(L)'
;MSESALQLSELSSHKSSESLGLAGGLLLLIVALAVLVPGTIGVSLVDRDEGWYAQVCREMLESGDWLIPRYLGEVWLAKPPLLYWLVTMSYSLFGVGEWQARLVPVLATA
;
A
#
# COMPACT_ATOMS: atom_id res chain seq x y z
N MET A 1 -26.17 31.05 31.58
CA MET A 1 -25.56 30.47 30.37
C MET A 1 -26.39 29.28 29.96
N SER A 2 -26.96 29.29 28.75
CA SER A 2 -27.94 28.31 28.23
C SER A 2 -27.29 26.94 27.99
N GLU A 3 -28.00 25.84 28.24
CA GLU A 3 -27.57 24.46 27.94
C GLU A 3 -27.08 24.28 26.49
N SER A 4 -27.64 25.07 25.56
CA SER A 4 -27.20 25.11 24.16
C SER A 4 -25.74 25.55 23.98
N ALA A 5 -25.22 26.44 24.83
CA ALA A 5 -23.83 26.89 24.76
C ALA A 5 -22.86 25.81 25.27
N LEU A 6 -23.28 25.01 26.26
CA LEU A 6 -22.50 23.88 26.77
C LEU A 6 -22.43 22.76 25.72
N GLN A 7 -23.56 22.39 25.09
CA GLN A 7 -23.57 21.39 24.00
C GLN A 7 -22.67 21.80 22.82
N LEU A 8 -22.67 23.08 22.43
CA LEU A 8 -21.80 23.56 21.35
C LEU A 8 -20.32 23.53 21.74
N SER A 9 -19.99 23.79 23.01
CA SER A 9 -18.60 23.70 23.50
C SER A 9 -18.09 22.25 23.52
N GLU A 10 -18.93 21.29 23.92
CA GLU A 10 -18.56 19.86 23.92
C GLU A 10 -18.45 19.29 22.51
N LEU A 11 -19.36 19.66 21.59
CA LEU A 11 -19.28 19.26 20.19
C LEU A 11 -18.01 19.81 19.51
N SER A 12 -17.62 21.05 19.82
CA SER A 12 -16.38 21.65 19.31
C SER A 12 -15.13 20.96 19.87
N SER A 13 -15.14 20.65 21.18
CA SER A 13 -14.05 19.95 21.87
C SER A 13 -13.84 18.54 21.30
N HIS A 14 -14.91 17.77 21.09
CA HIS A 14 -14.84 16.43 20.54
C HIS A 14 -14.29 16.42 19.11
N LYS A 15 -14.83 17.30 18.24
CA LYS A 15 -14.38 17.44 16.85
C LYS A 15 -12.91 17.87 16.75
N SER A 16 -12.45 18.74 17.66
CA SER A 16 -11.05 19.16 17.73
C SER A 16 -10.13 18.00 18.12
N SER A 17 -10.48 17.22 19.14
CA SER A 17 -9.70 16.05 19.57
C SER A 17 -9.59 14.98 18.47
N GLU A 18 -10.69 14.69 17.77
CA GLU A 18 -10.69 13.73 16.65
C GLU A 18 -9.83 14.22 15.48
N SER A 19 -9.94 15.50 15.12
CA SER A 19 -9.12 16.08 14.04
C SER A 19 -7.63 16.09 14.37
N LEU A 20 -7.26 16.27 15.65
CA LEU A 20 -5.88 16.25 16.11
C LEU A 20 -5.30 14.83 16.05
N GLY A 21 -6.10 13.81 16.37
CA GLY A 21 -5.72 12.39 16.23
C GLY A 21 -5.52 11.98 14.77
N LEU A 22 -6.41 12.39 13.86
CA LEU A 22 -6.30 12.13 12.43
C LEU A 22 -5.08 12.82 11.81
N ALA A 23 -4.85 14.09 12.15
CA ALA A 23 -3.68 14.83 11.68
C ALA A 23 -2.36 14.21 12.18
N GLY A 24 -2.32 13.79 13.45
CA GLY A 24 -1.18 13.09 14.03
C GLY A 24 -0.92 11.74 13.34
N GLY A 25 -1.98 10.95 13.10
CA GLY A 25 -1.88 9.67 12.39
C GLY A 25 -1.39 9.84 10.95
N LEU A 26 -1.92 10.83 10.22
CA LEU A 26 -1.49 11.13 8.86
C LEU A 26 -0.02 11.58 8.81
N LEU A 27 0.40 12.40 9.79
CA LEU A 27 1.80 12.82 9.90
C LEU A 27 2.73 11.62 10.12
N LEU A 28 2.36 10.70 11.02
CA LEU A 28 3.14 9.49 11.26
C LEU A 28 3.24 8.61 10.01
N LEU A 29 2.12 8.42 9.30
CA LEU A 29 2.11 7.68 8.04
C LEU A 29 3.03 8.34 7.00
N ILE A 30 2.96 9.66 6.83
CA ILE A 30 3.83 10.38 5.90
C ILE A 30 5.31 10.20 6.28
N VAL A 31 5.64 10.29 7.56
CA VAL A 31 7.01 10.08 8.06
C VAL A 31 7.47 8.65 7.81
N ALA A 32 6.64 7.65 8.09
CA ALA A 32 6.95 6.25 7.84
C ALA A 32 7.22 5.99 6.35
N LEU A 33 6.36 6.48 5.46
CA LEU A 33 6.56 6.36 4.01
C LEU A 33 7.82 7.09 3.53
N ALA A 34 8.10 8.29 4.06
CA ALA A 34 9.29 9.05 3.71
C ALA A 34 10.59 8.33 4.12
N VAL A 35 10.55 7.49 5.17
CA VAL A 35 11.70 6.70 5.61
C VAL A 35 11.80 5.37 4.84
N LEU A 36 10.68 4.68 4.63
CA LEU A 36 10.68 3.32 4.08
C LEU A 36 10.80 3.27 2.56
N VAL A 37 10.15 4.19 1.83
CA VAL A 37 10.15 4.17 0.35
C VAL A 37 11.56 4.36 -0.22
N PRO A 38 12.39 5.32 0.23
CA PRO A 38 13.74 5.50 -0.33
C PRO A 38 14.64 4.27 -0.21
N GLY A 39 14.47 3.46 0.83
CA GLY A 39 15.23 2.22 1.04
C GLY A 39 14.97 1.13 -0.01
N THR A 40 13.94 1.30 -0.84
CA THR A 40 13.59 0.35 -1.91
C THR A 40 14.05 0.80 -3.30
N ILE A 41 14.46 2.07 -3.46
CA ILE A 41 14.82 2.66 -4.74
C ILE A 41 16.26 2.27 -5.11
N GLY A 42 16.44 1.72 -6.31
CA GLY A 42 17.78 1.32 -6.81
C GLY A 42 18.34 0.05 -6.16
N VAL A 43 17.54 -0.66 -5.37
CA VAL A 43 17.90 -1.94 -4.75
C VAL A 43 17.21 -3.06 -5.53
N SER A 44 17.99 -3.95 -6.13
CA SER A 44 17.48 -5.15 -6.81
C SER A 44 16.60 -6.00 -5.91
N LEU A 45 15.72 -6.82 -6.50
CA LEU A 45 14.99 -7.85 -5.77
C LEU A 45 16.00 -8.88 -5.26
N VAL A 46 16.23 -8.90 -3.95
CA VAL A 46 17.30 -9.70 -3.32
C VAL A 46 16.75 -11.05 -2.89
N ASP A 47 15.51 -11.06 -2.43
CA ASP A 47 14.85 -12.29 -1.99
C ASP A 47 14.27 -13.05 -3.19
N ARG A 48 14.32 -14.38 -3.11
CA ARG A 48 13.78 -15.24 -4.18
C ARG A 48 12.28 -15.05 -4.36
N ASP A 49 11.57 -14.92 -3.24
CA ASP A 49 10.12 -14.78 -3.26
C ASP A 49 9.74 -13.40 -3.85
N GLU A 50 10.49 -12.34 -3.52
CA GLU A 50 10.33 -11.01 -4.14
C GLU A 50 10.36 -11.10 -5.68
N GLY A 51 11.34 -11.81 -6.23
CA GLY A 51 11.46 -12.01 -7.68
C GLY A 51 10.29 -12.77 -8.29
N TRP A 52 9.82 -13.83 -7.64
CA TRP A 52 8.68 -14.61 -8.12
C TRP A 52 7.39 -13.78 -8.14
N TYR A 53 7.06 -13.12 -7.04
CA TYR A 53 5.84 -12.30 -6.99
C TYR A 53 5.89 -11.14 -7.98
N ALA A 54 7.03 -10.46 -8.08
CA ALA A 54 7.23 -9.39 -9.06
C ALA A 54 7.00 -9.88 -10.50
N GLN A 55 7.58 -11.02 -10.86
CA GLN A 55 7.43 -11.59 -12.19
C GLN A 55 5.99 -12.03 -12.49
N VAL A 56 5.31 -12.70 -11.54
CA VAL A 56 3.89 -13.08 -11.68
C VAL A 56 3.02 -11.85 -11.89
N CYS A 57 3.20 -10.81 -11.07
CA CYS A 57 2.40 -9.58 -11.16
C CYS A 57 2.62 -8.84 -12.48
N ARG A 58 3.86 -8.89 -13.01
CA ARG A 58 4.20 -8.37 -14.33
C ARG A 58 3.51 -9.18 -15.43
N GLU A 59 3.52 -10.51 -15.38
CA GLU A 59 2.81 -11.35 -16.35
C GLU A 59 1.29 -11.12 -16.32
N MET A 60 0.71 -10.92 -15.13
CA MET A 60 -0.70 -10.54 -14.99
C MET A 60 -1.01 -9.16 -15.60
N LEU A 61 -0.09 -8.20 -15.46
CA LEU A 61 -0.23 -6.89 -16.10
C LEU A 61 -0.14 -6.99 -17.62
N GLU A 62 0.86 -7.72 -18.13
CA GLU A 62 1.13 -7.88 -19.57
C GLU A 62 0.01 -8.68 -20.28
N SER A 63 -0.51 -9.73 -19.63
CA SER A 63 -1.57 -10.58 -20.19
C SER A 63 -2.97 -10.01 -20.04
N GLY A 64 -3.20 -9.17 -19.02
CA GLY A 64 -4.55 -8.72 -18.64
C GLY A 64 -5.40 -9.79 -17.94
N ASP A 65 -4.87 -11.00 -17.72
CA ASP A 65 -5.52 -12.04 -16.91
C ASP A 65 -5.14 -11.84 -15.43
N TRP A 66 -6.06 -11.24 -14.68
CA TRP A 66 -5.88 -10.98 -13.26
C TRP A 66 -6.42 -12.11 -12.39
N LEU A 67 -7.07 -13.12 -12.99
CA LEU A 67 -7.71 -14.20 -12.24
C LEU A 67 -6.76 -15.38 -12.06
N ILE A 68 -6.06 -15.77 -13.13
CA ILE A 68 -5.16 -16.92 -13.13
C ILE A 68 -3.71 -16.43 -13.18
N PRO A 69 -3.02 -16.30 -12.03
CA PRO A 69 -1.60 -15.95 -12.00
C PRO A 69 -0.75 -17.00 -12.73
N ARG A 70 0.24 -16.52 -13.46
CA ARG A 70 1.24 -17.35 -14.16
C ARG A 70 2.64 -16.92 -13.78
N TYR A 71 3.52 -17.90 -13.67
CA TYR A 71 4.96 -17.69 -13.50
C TYR A 71 5.67 -18.38 -14.66
N LEU A 72 6.34 -17.60 -15.51
CA LEU A 72 7.00 -18.08 -16.71
C LEU A 72 6.02 -18.86 -17.62
N GLY A 73 4.77 -18.38 -17.72
CA GLY A 73 3.72 -18.98 -18.55
C GLY A 73 2.93 -20.12 -17.91
N GLU A 74 3.46 -20.74 -16.84
CA GLU A 74 2.81 -21.82 -16.12
C GLU A 74 1.88 -21.32 -15.00
N VAL A 75 0.76 -22.00 -14.78
CA VAL A 75 -0.22 -21.61 -13.76
C VAL A 75 0.40 -21.68 -12.35
N TRP A 76 0.30 -20.59 -11.60
CA TRP A 76 0.95 -20.42 -10.30
C TRP A 76 -0.04 -20.07 -9.18
N LEU A 77 -0.69 -21.07 -8.58
CA LEU A 77 -1.71 -20.88 -7.54
C LEU A 77 -1.14 -21.03 -6.11
N ALA A 78 0.00 -20.40 -5.84
CA ALA A 78 0.68 -20.55 -4.55
C ALA A 78 0.07 -19.72 -3.41
N LYS A 79 -0.60 -18.60 -3.73
CA LYS A 79 -1.17 -17.65 -2.77
C LYS A 79 -2.55 -17.14 -3.20
N PRO A 80 -3.38 -16.67 -2.26
CA PRO A 80 -4.61 -15.94 -2.58
C PRO A 80 -4.34 -14.70 -3.44
N PRO A 81 -5.31 -14.27 -4.27
CA PRO A 81 -5.06 -13.31 -5.35
C PRO A 81 -4.81 -11.87 -4.90
N LEU A 82 -5.15 -11.52 -3.65
CA LEU A 82 -5.13 -10.14 -3.16
C LEU A 82 -3.76 -9.45 -3.33
N LEU A 83 -2.68 -10.13 -2.95
CA LEU A 83 -1.34 -9.54 -3.06
C LEU A 83 -0.98 -9.28 -4.52
N TYR A 84 -1.27 -10.24 -5.40
CA TYR A 84 -1.02 -10.09 -6.83
C TYR A 84 -1.79 -8.90 -7.40
N TRP A 85 -3.07 -8.75 -7.07
CA TRP A 85 -3.87 -7.60 -7.54
C TRP A 85 -3.30 -6.27 -7.08
N LEU A 86 -2.91 -6.14 -5.80
CA LEU A 86 -2.37 -4.89 -5.26
C LEU A 86 -1.04 -4.53 -5.93
N VAL A 87 -0.16 -5.50 -6.17
CA VAL A 87 1.14 -5.26 -6.82
C VAL A 87 0.97 -5.01 -8.32
N THR A 88 0.10 -5.76 -9.02
CA THR A 88 -0.23 -5.49 -10.43
C THR A 88 -0.86 -4.10 -10.59
N MET A 89 -1.70 -3.64 -9.64
CA MET A 89 -2.19 -2.25 -9.63
C MET A 89 -1.04 -1.25 -9.44
N SER A 90 -0.11 -1.49 -8.52
CA SER A 90 1.09 -0.66 -8.35
C SER A 90 1.86 -0.52 -9.67
N TYR A 91 2.09 -1.63 -10.36
CA TYR A 91 2.72 -1.61 -11.68
C TYR A 91 1.91 -0.88 -12.75
N SER A 92 0.58 -0.99 -12.72
CA SER A 92 -0.27 -0.26 -13.68
C SER A 92 -0.21 1.25 -13.51
N LEU A 93 -0.01 1.75 -12.28
CA LEU A 93 0.01 3.17 -11.95
C LEU A 93 1.40 3.80 -12.13
N PHE A 94 2.46 3.06 -11.79
CA PHE A 94 3.82 3.60 -11.66
C PHE A 94 4.85 2.92 -12.56
N GLY A 95 4.41 2.01 -13.43
CA GLY A 95 5.28 1.16 -14.25
C GLY A 95 5.88 -0.01 -13.48
N VAL A 96 6.53 -0.91 -14.21
CA VAL A 96 7.19 -2.09 -13.63
C VAL A 96 8.56 -1.70 -13.10
N GLY A 97 8.85 -2.07 -11.85
CA GLY A 97 10.14 -1.86 -11.22
C GLY A 97 10.19 -2.40 -9.78
N GLU A 98 11.34 -2.27 -9.14
CA GLU A 98 11.63 -2.90 -7.85
C GLU A 98 10.90 -2.21 -6.69
N TRP A 99 10.89 -0.88 -6.65
CA TRP A 99 10.20 -0.15 -5.59
C TRP A 99 8.68 -0.28 -5.72
N GLN A 100 8.15 -0.37 -6.94
CA GLN A 100 6.74 -0.60 -7.20
C GLN A 100 6.30 -1.98 -6.71
N ALA A 101 7.16 -3.00 -6.83
CA ALA A 101 6.93 -4.34 -6.31
C ALA A 101 6.81 -4.34 -4.78
N ARG A 102 7.57 -3.46 -4.12
CA ARG A 102 7.62 -3.33 -2.65
C ARG A 102 6.65 -2.30 -2.09
N LEU A 103 5.94 -1.56 -2.93
CA LEU A 103 5.03 -0.51 -2.47
C LEU A 103 3.94 -1.07 -1.53
N VAL A 104 3.35 -2.21 -1.89
CA VAL A 104 2.30 -2.87 -1.09
C VAL A 104 2.80 -3.30 0.29
N PRO A 105 3.91 -4.08 0.42
CA PRO A 105 4.41 -4.43 1.75
C PRO A 105 4.92 -3.23 2.57
N VAL A 106 5.47 -2.19 1.92
CA VAL A 106 5.83 -0.94 2.61
C VAL A 106 4.58 -0.27 3.20
N LEU A 107 3.51 -0.12 2.42
CA LEU A 107 2.26 0.46 2.90
C LEU A 107 1.59 -0.37 4.01
N ALA A 108 1.75 -1.70 3.97
CA ALA A 108 1.18 -2.59 4.98
C ALA A 108 1.91 -2.53 6.34
N THR A 109 3.12 -1.98 6.38
CA THR A 109 3.97 -1.91 7.57
C THR A 109 4.20 -0.50 8.11
N ALA A 110 3.82 0.52 7.33
CA ALA A 110 3.87 1.94 7.70
C ALA A 110 2.72 2.33 8.64
#